data_AF-A0A9D8NN89-F1
#
_entry.id   AF-A0A9D8NN89-F1
#
_cell.length_a   1.000
_cell.length_b   1.000
_cell.length_c   1.000
_cell.angle_alpha   90.00
_cell.angle_beta   90.00
_cell.angle_gamma   90.00
#
_symmetry.space_group_name_H-M   'P 1'
#
loop_
_entity.id
_entity.type
_entity.pdbx_description
1 polymer ?
#
loop_
_entity_poly.entity_id
_entity_poly.type
_entity_poly.pdbx_seq_one_letter_code
_entity_poly.pdbx_strand_id
1 'polypeptide(L)'
;MKMSLTAKIILLFVLAGVIPLIAIGVLSYINSSRALERQAFNQLQGLREIKKAQIEQFFKEREGDMGVLVDTVGTLRKEAFEKLVAIREVKKAEVERYFQTISDQVVSFSEDKMIVDAMRQFKESFRNVRTENMLHSETFGHMKNELLSYYTGEFTTEYKNKNHGKLPDANNYFAMLDEDSIALQYYYIRDNKNPLGSKHLLDKANDASQYSKLHETLHPILRNYLERFGYYDIFLVDSETGDIVYSVFKELDFSTSLIDGPNAKTNFGEAFRRANAAATKDAVVLIDYASYTPSYEAPASFIASPIFDENNKKIGVAMFQMPIDRLNAIMSERSGLGKTGETYLVGPDKLMRSDSYLDPENHTVIASFRNPAKGKVDTDASNSAISGRQEPR
;
A
#
# COMPACT_ATOMS: atom_id res chain seq x y z
N MET A 1 20.39 66.71 103.77
CA MET A 1 21.23 65.71 104.47
C MET A 1 22.69 65.97 104.10
N LYS A 2 23.50 66.56 105.00
CA LYS A 2 24.94 66.79 104.75
C LYS A 2 25.67 65.45 104.89
N MET A 3 26.18 64.90 103.79
CA MET A 3 26.99 63.67 103.82
C MET A 3 28.27 63.87 104.64
N SER A 4 28.64 62.90 105.49
CA SER A 4 29.91 62.89 106.21
C SER A 4 31.09 62.77 105.23
N LEU A 5 32.26 63.31 105.60
CA LEU A 5 33.46 63.31 104.76
C LEU A 5 33.84 61.89 104.30
N THR A 6 33.70 60.90 105.19
CA THR A 6 33.94 59.48 104.92
C THR A 6 33.02 58.93 103.83
N ALA A 7 31.73 59.27 103.86
CA ALA A 7 30.76 58.85 102.83
C ALA A 7 31.04 59.49 101.46
N LYS A 8 31.53 60.75 101.43
CA LYS A 8 31.95 61.41 100.19
C LYS A 8 33.17 60.74 99.55
N ILE A 9 34.16 60.37 100.37
CA ILE A 9 35.39 59.69 99.89
C ILE A 9 35.04 58.29 99.37
N ILE A 10 34.23 57.52 100.09
CA ILE A 10 33.76 56.19 99.65
C ILE A 10 32.97 56.29 98.35
N LEU A 11 32.04 57.26 98.22
CA LEU A 11 31.29 57.49 96.98
C LEU A 11 32.22 57.83 95.80
N LEU A 12 33.25 58.66 96.04
CA LEU A 12 34.25 59.02 95.02
C LEU A 12 35.08 57.81 94.57
N PHE A 13 35.52 56.96 95.50
CA PHE A 13 36.24 55.72 95.17
C PHE A 13 35.34 54.69 94.45
N VAL A 14 34.08 54.56 94.85
CA VAL A 14 33.09 53.70 94.17
C VAL A 14 32.81 54.21 92.75
N LEU A 15 32.59 55.52 92.57
CA LEU A 15 32.42 56.10 91.24
C LEU A 15 33.68 55.94 90.37
N ALA A 16 34.87 56.12 90.95
CA ALA A 16 36.15 55.93 90.26
C ALA A 16 36.41 54.46 89.85
N GLY A 17 35.85 53.47 90.56
CA GLY A 17 35.93 52.05 90.19
C GLY A 17 34.81 51.60 89.25
N VAL A 18 33.57 52.04 89.48
CA VAL A 18 32.37 51.58 88.78
C VAL A 18 32.21 52.25 87.42
N ILE A 19 32.51 53.54 87.28
CA ILE A 19 32.37 54.26 85.99
C ILE A 19 33.29 53.64 84.92
N PRO A 20 34.60 53.39 85.17
CA PRO A 20 35.45 52.71 84.20
C PRO A 20 35.01 51.28 83.91
N LEU A 21 34.50 50.56 84.91
CA LEU A 21 33.99 49.20 84.73
C LEU A 21 32.77 49.17 83.80
N ILE A 22 31.82 50.09 83.99
CA ILE A 22 30.65 50.24 83.11
C ILE A 22 31.09 50.69 81.72
N ALA A 23 32.02 51.65 81.62
CA ALA A 23 32.53 52.12 80.33
C ALA A 23 33.22 50.98 79.55
N ILE A 24 34.05 50.18 80.21
CA ILE A 24 34.67 48.97 79.66
C ILE A 24 33.61 47.95 79.27
N GLY A 25 32.60 47.72 80.12
CA GLY A 25 31.50 46.79 79.84
C GLY A 25 30.69 47.19 78.61
N VAL A 26 30.33 48.47 78.46
CA VAL A 26 29.61 49.00 77.30
C VAL A 26 30.48 48.97 76.04
N LEU A 27 31.75 49.39 76.12
CA LEU A 27 32.70 49.30 75.01
C LEU A 27 32.90 47.84 74.57
N SER A 28 33.08 46.93 75.53
CA SER A 28 33.23 45.50 75.29
C SER A 28 31.97 44.91 74.66
N TYR A 29 30.79 45.28 75.14
CA TYR A 29 29.51 44.86 74.58
C TYR A 29 29.32 45.36 73.14
N ILE A 30 29.57 46.65 72.88
CA ILE A 30 29.48 47.24 71.54
C ILE A 30 30.48 46.58 70.59
N ASN A 31 31.73 46.40 71.02
CA ASN A 31 32.75 45.75 70.20
C ASN A 31 32.43 44.29 69.92
N SER A 32 31.97 43.54 70.92
CA SER A 32 31.58 42.12 70.78
C SER A 32 30.35 41.96 69.89
N SER A 33 29.34 42.83 70.07
CA SER A 33 28.14 42.85 69.23
C SER A 33 28.49 43.16 67.77
N ARG A 34 29.30 44.20 67.51
CA ARG A 34 29.81 44.52 66.16
C ARG A 34 30.66 43.40 65.57
N ALA A 35 31.47 42.72 66.39
CA ALA A 35 32.29 41.59 65.94
C ALA A 35 31.42 40.39 65.55
N LEU A 36 30.40 40.05 66.36
CA LEU A 36 29.44 38.99 66.06
C LEU A 36 28.59 39.30 64.82
N GLU A 37 28.14 40.55 64.68
CA GLU A 37 27.40 41.01 63.49
C GLU A 37 28.26 40.89 62.22
N ARG A 38 29.51 41.35 62.26
CA ARG A 38 30.47 41.18 61.17
C ARG A 38 30.73 39.70 60.86
N GLN A 39 30.86 38.86 61.89
CA GLN A 39 31.05 37.42 61.71
C GLN A 39 29.83 36.76 61.05
N ALA A 40 28.61 37.10 61.49
CA ALA A 40 27.37 36.60 60.89
C ALA A 40 27.22 37.06 59.43
N PHE A 41 27.53 38.34 59.14
CA PHE A 41 27.52 38.86 57.78
C PHE A 41 28.55 38.17 56.88
N ASN A 42 29.78 37.98 57.37
CA ASN A 42 30.83 37.26 56.65
C ASN A 42 30.43 35.80 56.36
N GLN A 43 29.76 35.13 57.32
CA GLN A 43 29.22 33.78 57.10
C GLN A 43 28.12 33.76 56.03
N LEU A 44 27.18 34.71 56.07
CA LEU A 44 26.13 34.84 55.05
C LEU A 44 26.72 35.13 53.67
N GLN A 45 27.76 35.96 53.59
CA GLN A 45 28.48 36.22 52.35
C GLN A 45 29.18 34.95 51.83
N GLY A 46 29.85 34.20 52.70
CA GLY A 46 30.45 32.91 52.34
C GLY A 46 29.42 31.90 51.83
N LEU A 47 28.28 31.78 52.51
CA LEU A 47 27.15 30.97 52.07
C LEU A 47 26.60 31.42 50.72
N ARG A 48 26.48 32.74 50.49
CA ARG A 48 26.02 33.31 49.22
C ARG A 48 26.99 32.96 48.09
N GLU A 49 28.30 33.11 48.28
CA GLU A 49 29.29 32.76 47.24
C GLU A 49 29.31 31.26 46.95
N ILE A 50 29.19 30.40 47.97
CA ILE A 50 29.05 28.94 47.77
C ILE A 50 27.78 28.62 46.99
N LYS A 51 26.65 29.23 47.36
CA LYS A 51 25.36 29.03 46.67
C LYS A 51 25.40 29.54 45.23
N LYS A 52 26.04 30.68 44.99
CA LYS A 52 26.28 31.21 43.64
C LYS A 52 27.09 30.22 42.80
N ALA A 53 28.23 29.75 43.31
CA ALA A 53 29.06 28.76 42.62
C ALA A 53 28.31 27.44 42.35
N GLN A 54 27.51 26.97 43.31
CA GLN A 54 26.65 25.79 43.14
C GLN A 54 25.63 25.99 42.00
N ILE A 55 25.01 27.16 41.91
CA ILE A 55 24.04 27.48 40.86
C ILE A 55 24.73 27.60 39.50
N GLU A 56 25.85 28.31 39.40
CA GLU A 56 26.62 28.46 38.17
C GLU A 56 27.11 27.10 37.65
N GLN A 57 27.63 26.25 38.55
CA GLN A 57 28.04 24.89 38.21
C GLN A 57 26.86 24.02 37.76
N PHE A 58 25.72 24.09 38.46
CA PHE A 58 24.50 23.37 38.07
C PHE A 58 24.05 23.75 36.65
N PHE A 59 24.00 25.04 36.32
CA PHE A 59 23.63 25.48 34.98
C PHE A 59 24.63 25.02 33.91
N LYS A 60 25.93 25.10 34.21
CA LYS A 60 26.98 24.62 33.30
C LYS A 60 26.89 23.11 33.03
N GLU A 61 26.62 22.31 34.06
CA GLU A 61 26.38 20.87 33.92
C GLU A 61 25.13 20.61 33.08
N ARG A 62 24.03 21.33 33.34
CA ARG A 62 22.79 21.21 32.55
C ARG A 62 22.95 21.60 31.09
N GLU A 63 23.74 22.62 30.78
CA GLU A 63 24.08 22.99 29.39
C GLU A 63 24.86 21.86 28.70
N GLY A 64 25.85 21.28 29.39
CA GLY A 64 26.63 20.14 28.89
C GLY A 64 25.77 18.90 28.65
N ASP A 65 24.93 18.53 29.62
CA ASP A 65 23.99 17.40 29.50
C ASP A 65 23.02 17.59 28.33
N MET A 66 22.50 18.81 28.16
CA MET A 66 21.61 19.14 27.05
C MET A 66 22.33 19.01 25.70
N GLY A 67 23.60 19.42 25.61
CA GLY A 67 24.43 19.20 24.42
C GLY A 67 24.55 17.72 24.07
N VAL A 68 24.89 16.87 25.05
CA VAL A 68 24.99 15.42 24.85
C VAL A 68 23.65 14.82 24.41
N LEU A 69 22.52 15.26 25.00
CA LEU A 69 21.20 14.79 24.62
C LEU A 69 20.84 15.20 23.18
N VAL A 70 21.13 16.43 22.78
CA VAL A 70 20.89 16.92 21.40
C VAL A 70 21.71 16.12 20.40
N ASP A 71 22.98 15.86 20.69
CA ASP A 71 23.86 15.06 19.83
C ASP A 71 23.39 13.59 19.74
N THR A 72 22.98 13.03 20.87
CA THR A 72 22.44 11.66 20.94
C THR A 72 21.15 11.54 20.13
N VAL A 73 20.22 12.49 20.29
CA VAL A 73 18.98 12.54 19.52
C VAL A 73 19.28 12.73 18.03
N GLY A 74 20.23 13.60 17.68
CA GLY A 74 20.67 13.80 16.30
C GLY A 74 21.23 12.51 15.68
N THR A 75 22.04 11.78 16.42
CA THR A 75 22.64 10.50 16.00
C THR A 75 21.57 9.43 15.83
N LEU A 76 20.70 9.23 16.83
CA LEU A 76 19.60 8.27 16.77
C LEU A 76 18.64 8.56 15.61
N ARG A 77 18.36 9.85 15.36
CA ARG A 77 17.54 10.28 14.23
C ARG A 77 18.20 9.91 12.90
N LYS A 78 19.50 10.19 12.75
CA LYS A 78 20.27 9.84 11.56
C LYS A 78 20.27 8.33 11.30
N GLU A 79 20.57 7.53 12.33
CA GLU A 79 20.54 6.06 12.24
C GLU A 79 19.14 5.53 11.86
N ALA A 80 18.08 6.12 12.42
CA ALA A 80 16.72 5.76 12.06
C ALA A 80 16.41 6.03 10.58
N PHE A 81 16.85 7.17 10.03
CA PHE A 81 16.69 7.48 8.61
C PHE A 81 17.49 6.55 7.71
N GLU A 82 18.76 6.30 8.03
CA GLU A 82 19.60 5.35 7.28
C GLU A 82 18.98 3.94 7.26
N LYS A 83 18.37 3.51 8.37
CA LYS A 83 17.63 2.25 8.44
C LYS A 83 16.40 2.25 7.53
N LEU A 84 15.62 3.33 7.50
CA LEU A 84 14.46 3.44 6.61
C LEU A 84 14.86 3.42 5.13
N VAL A 85 15.97 4.08 4.78
CA VAL A 85 16.55 4.03 3.43
C VAL A 85 16.95 2.61 3.07
N ALA A 86 17.63 1.88 3.96
CA ALA A 86 17.99 0.50 3.72
C ALA A 86 16.76 -0.40 3.51
N ILE A 87 15.71 -0.25 4.32
CA ILE A 87 14.46 -0.99 4.17
C ILE A 87 13.79 -0.64 2.83
N ARG A 88 13.76 0.64 2.44
CA ARG A 88 13.23 1.08 1.14
C ARG A 88 13.97 0.42 -0.03
N GLU A 89 15.30 0.39 -0.01
CA GLU A 89 16.08 -0.25 -1.09
C GLU A 89 15.84 -1.76 -1.16
N VAL A 90 15.69 -2.44 -0.01
CA VAL A 90 15.31 -3.85 0.03
C VAL A 90 13.91 -4.05 -0.57
N LYS A 91 12.93 -3.25 -0.17
CA LYS A 91 11.56 -3.33 -0.72
C LYS A 91 11.53 -3.08 -2.22
N LYS A 92 12.27 -2.08 -2.70
CA LYS A 92 12.43 -1.82 -4.13
C LYS A 92 12.96 -3.06 -4.86
N ALA A 93 14.05 -3.66 -4.36
CA ALA A 93 14.65 -4.84 -4.98
C ALA A 93 13.72 -6.07 -4.93
N GLU A 94 12.92 -6.24 -3.87
CA GLU A 94 11.90 -7.29 -3.78
C GLU A 94 10.78 -7.10 -4.81
N VAL A 95 10.29 -5.87 -4.97
CA VAL A 95 9.26 -5.52 -5.95
C VAL A 95 9.77 -5.69 -7.39
N GLU A 96 10.98 -5.23 -7.69
CA GLU A 96 11.62 -5.43 -9.01
C GLU A 96 11.77 -6.92 -9.33
N ARG A 97 12.22 -7.72 -8.37
CA ARG A 97 12.35 -9.17 -8.52
C ARG A 97 11.00 -9.87 -8.73
N TYR A 98 9.96 -9.41 -8.05
CA TYR A 98 8.61 -9.90 -8.22
C TYR A 98 8.10 -9.67 -9.65
N PHE A 99 8.26 -8.45 -10.19
CA PHE A 99 7.88 -8.15 -11.57
C PHE A 99 8.73 -8.91 -12.60
N GLN A 100 10.03 -9.10 -12.33
CA GLN A 100 10.87 -9.96 -13.17
C GLN A 100 10.36 -11.40 -13.18
N THR A 101 10.04 -11.96 -12.01
CA THR A 101 9.52 -13.33 -11.89
C THR A 101 8.24 -13.50 -12.70
N ILE A 102 7.31 -12.54 -12.61
CA ILE A 102 6.06 -12.60 -13.37
C ILE A 102 6.27 -12.41 -14.88
N SER A 103 7.24 -11.57 -15.25
CA SER A 103 7.65 -11.42 -16.66
C SER A 103 8.16 -12.74 -17.22
N ASP A 104 9.06 -13.42 -16.49
CA ASP A 104 9.60 -14.72 -16.90
C ASP A 104 8.50 -15.79 -16.96
N GLN A 105 7.54 -15.75 -16.04
CA GLN A 105 6.39 -16.65 -16.00
C GLN A 105 5.47 -16.49 -17.21
N VAL A 106 5.09 -15.26 -17.59
CA VAL A 106 4.20 -15.03 -18.74
C VAL A 106 4.87 -15.36 -20.06
N VAL A 107 6.18 -15.09 -20.18
CA VAL A 107 6.97 -15.50 -21.36
C VAL A 107 7.02 -17.02 -21.46
N SER A 108 7.46 -17.70 -20.39
CA SER A 108 7.54 -19.17 -20.36
C SER A 108 6.18 -19.81 -20.64
N PHE A 109 5.10 -19.25 -20.11
CA PHE A 109 3.74 -19.69 -20.37
C PHE A 109 3.34 -19.49 -21.85
N SER A 110 3.69 -18.35 -22.45
CA SER A 110 3.38 -18.07 -23.86
C SER A 110 4.15 -18.94 -24.87
N GLU A 111 5.30 -19.48 -24.47
CA GLU A 111 6.12 -20.38 -25.28
C GLU A 111 5.80 -21.87 -25.07
N ASP A 112 5.06 -22.19 -24.01
CA ASP A 112 4.73 -23.56 -23.68
C ASP A 112 3.86 -24.21 -24.78
N LYS A 113 4.27 -25.40 -25.23
CA LYS A 113 3.61 -26.09 -26.35
C LYS A 113 2.13 -26.38 -26.07
N MET A 114 1.78 -26.72 -24.84
CA MET A 114 0.38 -26.95 -24.44
C MET A 114 -0.41 -25.65 -24.58
N ILE A 115 0.17 -24.50 -24.24
CA ILE A 115 -0.48 -23.20 -24.37
C ILE A 115 -0.63 -22.76 -25.83
N VAL A 116 0.40 -22.98 -26.65
CA VAL A 116 0.33 -22.73 -28.10
C VAL A 116 -0.78 -23.58 -28.74
N ASP A 117 -0.87 -24.86 -28.37
CA ASP A 117 -1.92 -25.76 -28.87
C ASP A 117 -3.30 -25.42 -28.31
N ALA A 118 -3.38 -25.01 -27.04
CA ALA A 118 -4.61 -24.55 -26.42
C ALA A 118 -5.14 -23.31 -27.15
N MET A 119 -4.29 -22.33 -27.45
CA MET A 119 -4.67 -21.11 -28.17
C MET A 119 -5.27 -21.45 -29.54
N ARG A 120 -4.63 -22.35 -30.31
CA ARG A 120 -5.15 -22.80 -31.61
C ARG A 120 -6.52 -23.49 -31.49
N GLN A 121 -6.64 -24.46 -30.57
CA GLN A 121 -7.85 -25.26 -30.42
C GLN A 121 -9.02 -24.46 -29.80
N PHE A 122 -8.75 -23.56 -28.86
CA PHE A 122 -9.77 -22.65 -28.34
C PHE A 122 -10.24 -21.68 -29.41
N LYS A 123 -9.33 -21.08 -30.20
CA LYS A 123 -9.72 -20.22 -31.34
C LYS A 123 -10.68 -20.92 -32.30
N GLU A 124 -10.39 -22.17 -32.67
CA GLU A 124 -11.22 -22.93 -33.60
C GLU A 124 -12.58 -23.31 -32.97
N SER A 125 -12.55 -23.92 -31.79
CA SER A 125 -13.77 -24.39 -31.12
C SER A 125 -14.70 -23.26 -30.65
N PHE A 126 -14.14 -22.08 -30.33
CA PHE A 126 -14.91 -20.89 -29.95
C PHE A 126 -15.95 -20.53 -31.01
N ARG A 127 -15.57 -20.54 -32.29
CA ARG A 127 -16.45 -20.17 -33.41
C ARG A 127 -17.45 -21.25 -33.81
N ASN A 128 -17.21 -22.49 -33.36
CA ASN A 128 -18.04 -23.63 -33.73
C ASN A 128 -19.09 -23.96 -32.65
N VAL A 129 -19.03 -23.32 -31.47
CA VAL A 129 -19.86 -23.64 -30.30
C VAL A 129 -21.36 -23.66 -30.63
N ARG A 130 -21.85 -22.74 -31.46
CA ARG A 130 -23.27 -22.67 -31.82
C ARG A 130 -23.68 -23.78 -32.78
N THR A 131 -22.85 -24.04 -33.78
CA THR A 131 -23.11 -25.07 -34.79
C THR A 131 -23.05 -26.45 -34.16
N GLU A 132 -22.07 -26.72 -33.29
CA GLU A 132 -21.90 -28.00 -32.61
C GLU A 132 -23.02 -28.29 -31.62
N ASN A 133 -23.56 -27.26 -30.96
CA ASN A 133 -24.72 -27.38 -30.07
C ASN A 133 -26.07 -27.31 -30.80
N MET A 134 -26.07 -27.20 -32.13
CA MET A 134 -27.28 -27.08 -32.95
C MET A 134 -28.23 -25.98 -32.43
N LEU A 135 -27.68 -24.82 -32.03
CA LEU A 135 -28.46 -23.74 -31.42
C LEU A 135 -29.40 -23.09 -32.45
N HIS A 136 -30.65 -23.56 -32.47
CA HIS A 136 -31.73 -22.98 -33.25
C HIS A 136 -32.15 -21.61 -32.69
N SER A 137 -32.79 -20.77 -33.53
CA SER A 137 -33.12 -19.39 -33.19
C SER A 137 -33.96 -19.23 -31.91
N GLU A 138 -34.86 -20.19 -31.62
CA GLU A 138 -35.68 -20.16 -30.41
C GLU A 138 -34.85 -20.43 -29.14
N THR A 139 -34.09 -21.53 -29.11
CA THR A 139 -33.20 -21.88 -27.98
C THR A 139 -32.17 -20.79 -27.74
N PHE A 140 -31.57 -20.26 -28.81
CA PHE A 140 -30.62 -19.16 -28.73
C PHE A 140 -31.28 -17.89 -28.17
N GLY A 141 -32.51 -17.57 -28.59
CA GLY A 141 -33.28 -16.46 -28.03
C GLY A 141 -33.52 -16.58 -26.53
N HIS A 142 -33.82 -17.78 -26.04
CA HIS A 142 -33.95 -18.05 -24.61
C HIS A 142 -32.63 -17.84 -23.86
N MET A 143 -31.52 -18.42 -24.36
CA MET A 143 -30.19 -18.24 -23.77
C MET A 143 -29.80 -16.76 -23.70
N LYS A 144 -30.04 -16.01 -24.78
CA LYS A 144 -29.77 -14.57 -24.85
C LYS A 144 -30.54 -13.80 -23.77
N ASN A 145 -31.83 -14.09 -23.58
CA ASN A 145 -32.67 -13.44 -22.57
C ASN A 145 -32.25 -13.80 -21.13
N GLU A 146 -31.87 -15.05 -20.89
CA GLU A 146 -31.34 -15.46 -19.58
C GLU A 146 -30.01 -14.78 -19.25
N LEU A 147 -29.10 -14.70 -20.23
CA LEU A 147 -27.82 -14.02 -20.04
C LEU A 147 -28.04 -12.52 -19.81
N LEU A 148 -28.92 -11.87 -20.58
CA LEU A 148 -29.28 -10.47 -20.34
C LEU A 148 -29.84 -10.25 -18.93
N SER A 149 -30.65 -11.19 -18.43
CA SER A 149 -31.20 -11.15 -17.07
C SER A 149 -30.09 -11.25 -16.01
N TYR A 150 -29.03 -12.00 -16.26
CA TYR A 150 -27.85 -12.03 -15.39
C TYR A 150 -27.10 -10.69 -15.37
N TYR A 151 -26.86 -10.10 -16.54
CA TYR A 151 -26.21 -8.79 -16.68
C TYR A 151 -26.97 -7.68 -15.93
N THR A 152 -28.28 -7.60 -16.17
CA THR A 152 -29.15 -6.56 -15.61
C THR A 152 -29.63 -6.87 -14.18
N GLY A 153 -29.51 -8.12 -13.73
CA GLY A 153 -29.94 -8.58 -12.42
C GLY A 153 -28.76 -8.86 -11.49
N GLU A 154 -28.26 -10.10 -11.48
CA GLU A 154 -27.25 -10.59 -10.53
C GLU A 154 -25.97 -9.73 -10.56
N PHE A 155 -25.39 -9.51 -11.74
CA PHE A 155 -24.17 -8.70 -11.88
C PHE A 155 -24.41 -7.25 -11.45
N THR A 156 -25.48 -6.62 -11.94
CA THR A 156 -25.82 -5.23 -11.60
C THR A 156 -26.06 -5.05 -10.10
N THR A 157 -26.66 -6.04 -9.44
CA THR A 157 -26.89 -6.03 -7.99
C THR A 157 -25.58 -6.07 -7.23
N GLU A 158 -24.67 -6.98 -7.57
CA GLU A 158 -23.37 -7.06 -6.90
C GLU A 158 -22.50 -5.83 -7.19
N TYR A 159 -22.53 -5.33 -8.43
CA TYR A 159 -21.87 -4.09 -8.80
C TYR A 159 -22.34 -2.92 -7.92
N LYS A 160 -23.66 -2.79 -7.75
CA LYS A 160 -24.27 -1.76 -6.91
C LYS A 160 -23.81 -1.87 -5.45
N ASN A 161 -23.76 -3.08 -4.91
CA ASN A 161 -23.31 -3.35 -3.54
C ASN A 161 -21.83 -2.95 -3.35
N LYS A 162 -20.96 -3.28 -4.30
CA LYS A 162 -19.52 -3.00 -4.21
C LYS A 162 -19.15 -1.55 -4.53
N ASN A 163 -20.01 -0.81 -5.24
CA ASN A 163 -19.72 0.53 -5.77
C ASN A 163 -20.64 1.63 -5.22
N HIS A 164 -21.02 1.54 -3.94
CA HIS A 164 -21.78 2.57 -3.22
C HIS A 164 -23.07 3.00 -3.93
N GLY A 165 -23.80 2.05 -4.51
CA GLY A 165 -25.06 2.33 -5.18
C GLY A 165 -24.96 2.72 -6.65
N LYS A 166 -23.75 2.89 -7.21
CA LYS A 166 -23.56 3.13 -8.65
C LYS A 166 -24.02 1.93 -9.47
N LEU A 167 -24.51 2.18 -10.68
CA LEU A 167 -24.94 1.13 -11.61
C LEU A 167 -23.92 0.99 -12.76
N PRO A 168 -23.71 -0.23 -13.29
CA PRO A 168 -22.92 -0.42 -14.49
C PRO A 168 -23.75 -0.13 -15.74
N ASP A 169 -23.09 0.10 -16.88
CA ASP A 169 -23.75 0.14 -18.19
C ASP A 169 -23.92 -1.28 -18.77
N ALA A 170 -24.66 -2.12 -18.04
CA ALA A 170 -24.79 -3.55 -18.34
C ALA A 170 -25.41 -3.81 -19.72
N ASN A 171 -26.35 -2.97 -20.16
CA ASN A 171 -27.00 -3.11 -21.48
C ASN A 171 -26.01 -2.87 -22.61
N ASN A 172 -25.16 -1.84 -22.51
CA ASN A 172 -24.16 -1.56 -23.53
C ASN A 172 -23.09 -2.66 -23.58
N TYR A 173 -22.62 -3.14 -22.42
CA TYR A 173 -21.72 -4.30 -22.35
C TYR A 173 -22.31 -5.52 -23.08
N PHE A 174 -23.57 -5.84 -22.78
CA PHE A 174 -24.26 -6.96 -23.41
C PHE A 174 -24.49 -6.76 -24.91
N ALA A 175 -24.81 -5.54 -25.35
CA ALA A 175 -25.08 -5.23 -26.75
C ALA A 175 -23.86 -5.39 -27.67
N MET A 176 -22.65 -5.36 -27.11
CA MET A 176 -21.39 -5.58 -27.83
C MET A 176 -21.01 -7.07 -27.99
N LEU A 177 -21.78 -7.99 -27.41
CA LEU A 177 -21.52 -9.42 -27.55
C LEU A 177 -22.00 -9.93 -28.90
N ASP A 178 -21.14 -10.70 -29.57
CA ASP A 178 -21.55 -11.51 -30.72
C ASP A 178 -22.30 -12.78 -30.28
N GLU A 179 -22.81 -13.52 -31.26
CA GLU A 179 -23.66 -14.67 -30.97
C GLU A 179 -22.89 -15.83 -30.31
N ASP A 180 -21.62 -16.03 -30.65
CA ASP A 180 -20.77 -17.06 -30.04
C ASP A 180 -20.44 -16.70 -28.58
N SER A 181 -20.17 -15.43 -28.31
CA SER A 181 -19.97 -14.88 -26.97
C SER A 181 -21.20 -15.06 -26.09
N ILE A 182 -22.40 -14.80 -26.61
CA ILE A 182 -23.65 -15.04 -25.88
C ILE A 182 -23.76 -16.51 -25.49
N ALA A 183 -23.45 -17.44 -26.40
CA ALA A 183 -23.52 -18.87 -26.12
C ALA A 183 -22.49 -19.29 -25.05
N LEU A 184 -21.23 -18.89 -25.19
CA LEU A 184 -20.17 -19.24 -24.25
C LEU A 184 -20.37 -18.63 -22.86
N GLN A 185 -20.73 -17.35 -22.78
CA GLN A 185 -21.04 -16.74 -21.49
C GLN A 185 -22.29 -17.34 -20.86
N TYR A 186 -23.30 -17.74 -21.65
CA TYR A 186 -24.43 -18.48 -21.11
C TYR A 186 -23.97 -19.76 -20.41
N TYR A 187 -23.21 -20.60 -21.09
CA TYR A 187 -22.77 -21.89 -20.55
C TYR A 187 -21.84 -21.75 -19.34
N TYR A 188 -20.88 -20.83 -19.39
CA TYR A 188 -19.82 -20.73 -18.38
C TYR A 188 -20.10 -19.77 -17.23
N ILE A 189 -21.03 -18.82 -17.39
CA ILE A 189 -21.35 -17.81 -16.38
C ILE A 189 -22.79 -18.01 -15.87
N ARG A 190 -23.78 -17.94 -16.77
CA ARG A 190 -25.20 -17.95 -16.40
C ARG A 190 -25.69 -19.33 -15.95
N ASP A 191 -25.46 -20.37 -16.75
CA ASP A 191 -25.91 -21.74 -16.43
C ASP A 191 -25.01 -22.45 -15.41
N ASN A 192 -23.77 -21.96 -15.26
CA ASN A 192 -22.83 -22.43 -14.26
C ASN A 192 -23.38 -22.28 -12.83
N LYS A 193 -23.61 -23.42 -12.17
CA LYS A 193 -24.22 -23.49 -10.83
C LYS A 193 -23.30 -23.07 -9.68
N ASN A 194 -22.01 -22.86 -9.95
CA ASN A 194 -21.10 -22.36 -8.93
C ASN A 194 -21.48 -20.92 -8.54
N PRO A 195 -21.26 -20.52 -7.27
CA PRO A 195 -21.49 -19.16 -6.81
C PRO A 195 -20.72 -18.11 -7.60
N LEU A 196 -21.18 -16.86 -7.50
CA LEU A 196 -20.46 -15.70 -7.99
C LEU A 196 -19.04 -15.64 -7.37
N GLY A 197 -18.03 -15.38 -8.20
CA GLY A 197 -16.62 -15.45 -7.78
C GLY A 197 -16.04 -16.87 -7.71
N SER A 198 -16.78 -17.90 -8.14
CA SER A 198 -16.30 -19.29 -8.18
C SER A 198 -16.62 -20.00 -9.49
N LYS A 199 -16.85 -19.24 -10.57
CA LYS A 199 -17.22 -19.79 -11.89
C LYS A 199 -16.11 -20.67 -12.49
N HIS A 200 -14.85 -20.38 -12.16
CA HIS A 200 -13.68 -21.22 -12.44
C HIS A 200 -13.70 -22.63 -11.83
N LEU A 201 -14.68 -23.02 -11.01
CA LEU A 201 -14.79 -24.40 -10.54
C LEU A 201 -15.51 -25.31 -11.54
N LEU A 202 -16.06 -24.76 -12.63
CA LEU A 202 -16.69 -25.54 -13.68
C LEU A 202 -15.65 -26.05 -14.68
N ASP A 203 -15.33 -27.34 -14.61
CA ASP A 203 -14.40 -27.96 -15.57
C ASP A 203 -15.04 -28.13 -16.96
N LYS A 204 -16.36 -28.32 -17.03
CA LYS A 204 -17.07 -28.56 -18.29
C LYS A 204 -18.51 -28.07 -18.24
N ALA A 205 -18.95 -27.33 -19.25
CA ALA A 205 -20.36 -26.97 -19.41
C ALA A 205 -21.19 -28.16 -19.90
N ASN A 206 -22.49 -28.15 -19.59
CA ASN A 206 -23.42 -29.19 -20.01
C ASN A 206 -23.89 -28.97 -21.46
N ASP A 207 -22.94 -29.00 -22.39
CA ASP A 207 -23.17 -28.84 -23.82
C ASP A 207 -22.39 -29.92 -24.62
N ALA A 208 -22.55 -29.93 -25.94
CA ALA A 208 -21.94 -30.92 -26.83
C ALA A 208 -20.65 -30.41 -27.53
N SER A 209 -20.25 -29.16 -27.27
CA SER A 209 -19.17 -28.50 -28.01
C SER A 209 -17.80 -29.12 -27.77
N GLN A 210 -16.93 -29.01 -28.77
CA GLN A 210 -15.51 -29.29 -28.64
C GLN A 210 -14.84 -28.30 -27.69
N TYR A 211 -15.34 -27.07 -27.60
CA TYR A 211 -14.86 -26.07 -26.65
C TYR A 211 -14.95 -26.60 -25.22
N SER A 212 -16.09 -27.17 -24.82
CA SER A 212 -16.26 -27.73 -23.47
C SER A 212 -15.46 -28.99 -23.20
N LYS A 213 -15.23 -29.83 -24.21
CA LYS A 213 -14.34 -31.01 -24.09
C LYS A 213 -12.87 -30.59 -23.92
N LEU A 214 -12.44 -29.58 -24.66
CA LEU A 214 -11.11 -28.99 -24.53
C LEU A 214 -10.94 -28.34 -23.15
N HIS A 215 -11.96 -27.57 -22.72
CA HIS A 215 -12.00 -26.96 -21.40
C HIS A 215 -11.89 -28.00 -20.27
N GLU A 216 -12.62 -29.11 -20.35
CA GLU A 216 -12.55 -30.22 -19.37
C GLU A 216 -11.11 -30.74 -19.17
N THR A 217 -10.33 -30.76 -20.24
CA THR A 217 -8.96 -31.28 -20.22
C THR A 217 -7.95 -30.24 -19.73
N LEU A 218 -8.04 -29.00 -20.22
CA LEU A 218 -7.02 -27.97 -19.98
C LEU A 218 -7.29 -27.11 -18.75
N HIS A 219 -8.57 -26.87 -18.42
CA HIS A 219 -8.94 -25.93 -17.38
C HIS A 219 -8.41 -26.31 -16.00
N PRO A 220 -8.43 -27.58 -15.54
CA PRO A 220 -7.84 -27.96 -14.26
C PRO A 220 -6.33 -27.62 -14.16
N ILE A 221 -5.60 -27.74 -15.26
CA ILE A 221 -4.15 -27.45 -15.33
C ILE A 221 -3.92 -25.93 -15.21
N LEU A 222 -4.66 -25.15 -15.99
CA LEU A 222 -4.57 -23.69 -15.99
C LEU A 222 -5.05 -23.07 -14.68
N ARG A 223 -6.12 -23.61 -14.09
CA ARG A 223 -6.58 -23.27 -12.74
C ARG A 223 -5.50 -23.56 -11.70
N ASN A 224 -4.83 -24.71 -11.77
CA ASN A 224 -3.74 -25.03 -10.84
C ASN A 224 -2.57 -24.05 -10.97
N TYR A 225 -2.20 -23.66 -12.20
CA TYR A 225 -1.17 -22.65 -12.44
C TYR A 225 -1.57 -21.30 -11.81
N LEU A 226 -2.80 -20.85 -12.06
CA LEU A 226 -3.36 -19.64 -11.47
C LEU A 226 -3.28 -19.67 -9.94
N GLU A 227 -3.80 -20.72 -9.31
CA GLU A 227 -3.85 -20.86 -7.84
C GLU A 227 -2.44 -20.94 -7.23
N ARG A 228 -1.53 -21.68 -7.87
CA ARG A 228 -0.18 -21.91 -7.35
C ARG A 228 0.65 -20.63 -7.32
N PHE A 229 0.56 -19.80 -8.36
CA PHE A 229 1.25 -18.52 -8.42
C PHE A 229 0.42 -17.37 -7.82
N GLY A 230 -0.87 -17.60 -7.67
CA GLY A 230 -1.83 -16.69 -7.05
C GLY A 230 -2.23 -15.54 -7.98
N TYR A 231 -2.31 -15.76 -9.29
CA TYR A 231 -2.85 -14.76 -10.24
C TYR A 231 -4.35 -14.57 -10.01
N TYR A 232 -4.89 -13.40 -10.36
CA TYR A 232 -6.34 -13.21 -10.30
C TYR A 232 -7.05 -13.92 -11.45
N ASP A 233 -6.53 -13.77 -12.67
CA ASP A 233 -7.00 -14.48 -13.85
C ASP A 233 -5.89 -14.65 -14.91
N ILE A 234 -6.08 -15.60 -15.81
CA ILE A 234 -5.22 -15.93 -16.94
C ILE A 234 -6.08 -15.98 -18.20
N PHE A 235 -5.69 -15.23 -19.21
CA PHE A 235 -6.40 -15.09 -20.47
C PHE A 235 -5.56 -15.59 -21.65
N LEU A 236 -6.25 -16.19 -22.63
CA LEU A 236 -5.72 -16.39 -23.97
C LEU A 236 -6.58 -15.56 -24.93
N VAL A 237 -5.94 -14.69 -25.70
CA VAL A 237 -6.61 -13.74 -26.58
C VAL A 237 -6.18 -13.97 -28.01
N ASP A 238 -7.12 -14.09 -28.94
CA ASP A 238 -6.83 -14.26 -30.36
C ASP A 238 -6.17 -13.00 -30.94
N SER A 239 -5.08 -13.19 -31.69
CA SER A 239 -4.31 -12.07 -32.24
C SER A 239 -5.02 -11.33 -33.37
N GLU A 240 -5.94 -11.99 -34.09
CA GLU A 240 -6.59 -11.44 -35.28
C GLU A 240 -7.91 -10.74 -34.92
N THR A 241 -8.72 -11.35 -34.05
CA THR A 241 -10.02 -10.79 -33.63
C THR A 241 -9.98 -10.03 -32.33
N GLY A 242 -9.01 -10.32 -31.46
CA GLY A 242 -8.99 -9.80 -30.10
C GLY A 242 -9.93 -10.53 -29.14
N ASP A 243 -10.59 -11.62 -29.57
CA ASP A 243 -11.50 -12.37 -28.71
C ASP A 243 -10.74 -13.05 -27.58
N ILE A 244 -11.23 -12.90 -26.35
CA ILE A 244 -10.76 -13.65 -25.19
C ILE A 244 -11.30 -15.08 -25.31
N VAL A 245 -10.60 -15.90 -26.10
CA VAL A 245 -11.01 -17.28 -26.37
C VAL A 245 -10.95 -18.17 -25.14
N TYR A 246 -10.21 -17.76 -24.10
CA TYR A 246 -10.15 -18.43 -22.82
C TYR A 246 -9.86 -17.46 -21.66
N SER A 247 -10.45 -17.73 -20.50
CA SER A 247 -10.11 -17.16 -19.19
C SER A 247 -10.28 -18.22 -18.11
N VAL A 248 -9.62 -18.10 -16.96
CA VAL A 248 -9.82 -19.06 -15.85
C VAL A 248 -11.02 -18.63 -15.01
N PHE A 249 -11.06 -17.38 -14.55
CA PHE A 249 -12.01 -16.93 -13.53
C PHE A 249 -13.46 -16.83 -14.02
N LYS A 250 -13.65 -16.58 -15.32
CA LYS A 250 -14.94 -16.42 -16.02
C LYS A 250 -15.79 -15.26 -15.48
N GLU A 251 -15.35 -14.03 -15.76
CA GLU A 251 -16.13 -12.80 -15.53
C GLU A 251 -16.73 -12.27 -16.85
N LEU A 252 -17.30 -11.06 -16.83
CA LEU A 252 -17.98 -10.49 -18.00
C LEU A 252 -17.04 -10.13 -19.18
N ASP A 253 -15.73 -10.14 -18.97
CA ASP A 253 -14.76 -10.02 -20.06
C ASP A 253 -14.62 -11.29 -20.90
N PHE A 254 -14.94 -12.47 -20.34
CA PHE A 254 -14.75 -13.73 -21.04
C PHE A 254 -15.50 -13.71 -22.38
N SER A 255 -14.86 -14.19 -23.44
CA SER A 255 -15.33 -14.17 -24.83
C SER A 255 -15.43 -12.81 -25.51
N THR A 256 -15.25 -11.69 -24.81
CA THR A 256 -15.33 -10.35 -25.43
C THR A 256 -14.08 -10.03 -26.25
N SER A 257 -14.21 -9.11 -27.21
CA SER A 257 -13.10 -8.61 -28.02
C SER A 257 -12.35 -7.45 -27.36
N LEU A 258 -11.01 -7.50 -27.38
CA LEU A 258 -10.10 -6.42 -26.97
C LEU A 258 -9.74 -5.44 -28.10
N ILE A 259 -10.29 -5.64 -29.30
CA ILE A 259 -10.13 -4.72 -30.45
C ILE A 259 -11.31 -3.75 -30.53
N ASP A 260 -12.53 -4.25 -30.44
CA ASP A 260 -13.77 -3.50 -30.66
C ASP A 260 -14.89 -3.81 -29.66
N GLY A 261 -14.64 -4.66 -28.67
CA GLY A 261 -15.56 -4.94 -27.57
C GLY A 261 -15.48 -3.94 -26.40
N PRO A 262 -16.19 -4.22 -25.28
CA PRO A 262 -16.38 -3.28 -24.18
C PRO A 262 -15.07 -2.90 -23.47
N ASN A 263 -14.08 -3.81 -23.46
CA ASN A 263 -12.79 -3.60 -22.82
C ASN A 263 -11.70 -3.08 -23.78
N ALA A 264 -12.03 -2.80 -25.04
CA ALA A 264 -11.03 -2.37 -26.03
C ALA A 264 -10.33 -1.06 -25.64
N LYS A 265 -11.03 -0.09 -25.04
CA LYS A 265 -10.47 1.22 -24.67
C LYS A 265 -9.95 1.31 -23.24
N THR A 266 -9.80 0.18 -22.55
CA THR A 266 -9.28 0.13 -21.17
C THR A 266 -7.79 -0.22 -21.15
N ASN A 267 -7.22 -0.28 -19.95
CA ASN A 267 -5.85 -0.75 -19.74
C ASN A 267 -5.67 -2.23 -20.15
N PHE A 268 -6.75 -3.04 -20.10
CA PHE A 268 -6.75 -4.42 -20.59
C PHE A 268 -6.58 -4.47 -22.12
N GLY A 269 -7.38 -3.70 -22.86
CA GLY A 269 -7.22 -3.56 -24.31
C GLY A 269 -5.88 -2.93 -24.71
N GLU A 270 -5.32 -2.01 -23.90
CA GLU A 270 -3.96 -1.50 -24.13
C GLU A 270 -2.89 -2.58 -23.99
N ALA A 271 -2.96 -3.41 -22.93
CA ALA A 271 -2.04 -4.51 -22.72
C ALA A 271 -2.04 -5.46 -23.93
N PHE A 272 -3.22 -5.83 -24.41
CA PHE A 272 -3.39 -6.63 -25.62
C PHE A 272 -2.79 -5.95 -26.85
N ARG A 273 -3.17 -4.71 -27.17
CA ARG A 273 -2.67 -4.01 -28.36
C ARG A 273 -1.15 -3.91 -28.39
N ARG A 274 -0.52 -3.59 -27.27
CA ARG A 274 0.94 -3.45 -27.17
C ARG A 274 1.64 -4.80 -27.31
N ALA A 275 1.14 -5.85 -26.66
CA ALA A 275 1.74 -7.19 -26.77
C ALA A 275 1.52 -7.78 -28.17
N ASN A 276 0.32 -7.60 -28.74
CA ASN A 276 -0.01 -8.06 -30.09
C ASN A 276 0.78 -7.29 -31.18
N ALA A 277 1.20 -6.05 -30.93
CA ALA A 277 2.08 -5.30 -31.82
C ALA A 277 3.57 -5.69 -31.70
N ALA A 278 3.97 -6.44 -30.66
CA ALA A 278 5.37 -6.79 -30.44
C ALA A 278 5.92 -7.75 -31.50
N ALA A 279 7.21 -7.61 -31.83
CA ALA A 279 7.85 -8.38 -32.89
C ALA A 279 8.53 -9.67 -32.39
N THR A 280 8.82 -9.76 -31.08
CA THR A 280 9.62 -10.84 -30.49
C THR A 280 8.78 -11.70 -29.54
N LYS A 281 9.18 -12.97 -29.38
CA LYS A 281 8.54 -13.91 -28.44
C LYS A 281 8.77 -13.51 -26.98
N ASP A 282 9.94 -12.96 -26.68
CA ASP A 282 10.32 -12.49 -25.32
C ASP A 282 9.70 -11.14 -24.94
N ALA A 283 8.76 -10.61 -25.74
CA ALA A 283 8.20 -9.30 -25.47
C ALA A 283 7.23 -9.35 -24.29
N VAL A 284 7.52 -8.54 -23.26
CA VAL A 284 6.64 -8.40 -22.10
C VAL A 284 6.05 -7.00 -22.07
N VAL A 285 4.74 -6.93 -21.88
CA VAL A 285 4.01 -5.68 -21.67
C VAL A 285 3.38 -5.70 -20.30
N LEU A 286 3.77 -4.76 -19.44
CA LEU A 286 3.14 -4.51 -18.16
C LEU A 286 2.34 -3.21 -18.24
N ILE A 287 1.06 -3.27 -17.86
CA ILE A 287 0.16 -2.12 -17.75
C ILE A 287 -0.29 -1.97 -16.30
N ASP A 288 -0.17 -0.77 -15.78
CA ASP A 288 -0.52 -0.43 -14.40
C ASP A 288 -2.04 -0.52 -14.14
N TYR A 289 -2.40 -0.39 -12.86
CA TYR A 289 -3.77 -0.49 -12.40
C TYR A 289 -4.68 0.58 -13.00
N ALA A 290 -5.87 0.15 -13.41
CA ALA A 290 -7.02 1.01 -13.66
C ALA A 290 -8.28 0.34 -13.11
N SER A 291 -9.35 1.11 -12.93
CA SER A 291 -10.66 0.55 -12.59
C SER A 291 -11.13 -0.43 -13.67
N TYR A 292 -11.58 -1.60 -13.25
CA TYR A 292 -11.92 -2.70 -14.15
C TYR A 292 -13.35 -3.19 -13.88
N THR A 293 -14.26 -2.87 -14.80
CA THR A 293 -15.69 -3.13 -14.67
C THR A 293 -16.06 -4.61 -14.50
N PRO A 294 -15.43 -5.57 -15.21
CA PRO A 294 -15.73 -6.99 -15.01
C PRO A 294 -15.53 -7.46 -13.56
N SER A 295 -14.53 -6.89 -12.87
CA SER A 295 -14.29 -7.09 -11.43
C SER A 295 -14.92 -5.98 -10.55
N TYR A 296 -16.05 -5.42 -10.97
CA TYR A 296 -16.83 -4.42 -10.21
C TYR A 296 -16.04 -3.15 -9.84
N GLU A 297 -15.30 -2.59 -10.80
CA GLU A 297 -14.44 -1.41 -10.64
C GLU A 297 -13.29 -1.62 -9.63
N ALA A 298 -13.01 -2.85 -9.21
CA ALA A 298 -11.78 -3.15 -8.52
C ALA A 298 -10.59 -2.82 -9.44
N PRO A 299 -9.47 -2.33 -8.91
CA PRO A 299 -8.30 -2.05 -9.72
C PRO A 299 -7.71 -3.33 -10.29
N ALA A 300 -7.45 -3.36 -11.60
CA ALA A 300 -6.76 -4.46 -12.26
C ALA A 300 -5.54 -3.94 -13.03
N SER A 301 -4.42 -4.65 -12.91
CA SER A 301 -3.19 -4.46 -13.69
C SER A 301 -2.95 -5.73 -14.50
N PHE A 302 -2.34 -5.59 -15.68
CA PHE A 302 -2.16 -6.69 -16.60
C PHE A 302 -0.72 -6.81 -17.06
N ILE A 303 -0.25 -8.04 -17.19
CA ILE A 303 0.99 -8.37 -17.89
C ILE A 303 0.67 -9.29 -19.07
N ALA A 304 1.34 -9.09 -20.20
CA ALA A 304 1.02 -9.78 -21.44
C ALA A 304 2.27 -10.16 -22.23
N SER A 305 2.22 -11.32 -22.90
CA SER A 305 3.25 -11.82 -23.82
C SER A 305 2.61 -12.41 -25.08
N PRO A 306 3.13 -12.12 -26.29
CA PRO A 306 2.60 -12.68 -27.53
C PRO A 306 2.88 -14.19 -27.64
N ILE A 307 1.86 -14.95 -28.07
CA ILE A 307 1.96 -16.38 -28.36
C ILE A 307 2.30 -16.55 -29.83
N PHE A 308 3.43 -17.22 -30.09
CA PHE A 308 3.87 -17.56 -31.43
C PHE A 308 3.83 -19.07 -31.64
N ASP A 309 3.51 -19.45 -32.87
CA ASP A 309 3.43 -20.84 -33.28
C ASP A 309 4.78 -21.38 -33.79
N GLU A 310 4.83 -22.66 -34.19
CA GLU A 310 6.09 -23.29 -34.64
C GLU A 310 6.67 -22.62 -35.91
N ASN A 311 5.84 -21.94 -36.69
CA ASN A 311 6.23 -21.22 -37.91
C ASN A 311 6.60 -19.75 -37.64
N ASN A 312 6.74 -19.37 -36.36
CA ASN A 312 6.89 -17.97 -35.92
C ASN A 312 5.72 -17.06 -36.34
N LYS A 313 4.53 -17.61 -36.57
CA LYS A 313 3.31 -16.81 -36.74
C LYS A 313 2.78 -16.46 -35.34
N LYS A 314 2.51 -15.17 -35.10
CA LYS A 314 1.76 -14.75 -33.91
C LYS A 314 0.32 -15.25 -34.04
N ILE A 315 -0.16 -16.00 -33.06
CA ILE A 315 -1.50 -16.59 -33.06
C ILE A 315 -2.38 -16.03 -31.94
N GLY A 316 -1.79 -15.49 -30.88
CA GLY A 316 -2.53 -14.91 -29.78
C GLY A 316 -1.65 -14.11 -28.82
N VAL A 317 -2.22 -13.77 -27.68
CA VAL A 317 -1.54 -13.13 -26.55
C VAL A 317 -1.95 -13.85 -25.28
N ALA A 318 -0.97 -14.28 -24.49
CA ALA A 318 -1.18 -14.72 -23.12
C ALA A 318 -1.19 -13.49 -22.21
N MET A 319 -2.18 -13.36 -21.35
CA MET A 319 -2.29 -12.22 -20.44
C MET A 319 -2.63 -12.69 -19.03
N PHE A 320 -1.98 -12.13 -18.02
CA PHE A 320 -2.32 -12.39 -16.62
C PHE A 320 -2.83 -11.11 -15.97
N GLN A 321 -3.90 -11.22 -15.19
CA GLN A 321 -4.28 -10.17 -14.25
C GLN A 321 -3.46 -10.31 -12.97
N MET A 322 -2.73 -9.24 -12.66
CA MET A 322 -1.78 -9.19 -11.57
C MET A 322 -2.48 -9.28 -10.21
N PRO A 323 -1.97 -10.09 -9.27
CA PRO A 323 -2.54 -10.16 -7.95
C PRO A 323 -2.09 -9.00 -7.06
N ILE A 324 -3.07 -8.34 -6.44
CA ILE A 324 -2.83 -7.29 -5.43
C ILE A 324 -2.19 -7.91 -4.18
N ASP A 325 -2.70 -9.06 -3.74
CA ASP A 325 -2.31 -9.68 -2.46
C ASP A 325 -0.83 -10.05 -2.38
N ARG A 326 -0.23 -10.50 -3.49
CA ARG A 326 1.21 -10.85 -3.54
C ARG A 326 2.08 -9.63 -3.37
N LEU A 327 1.74 -8.52 -4.04
CA LEU A 327 2.46 -7.27 -3.91
C LEU A 327 2.27 -6.67 -2.50
N ASN A 328 1.06 -6.75 -1.95
CA ASN A 328 0.76 -6.37 -0.57
C ASN A 328 1.56 -7.20 0.45
N ALA A 329 1.73 -8.51 0.24
CA ALA A 329 2.53 -9.36 1.11
C ALA A 329 3.99 -8.90 1.17
N ILE A 330 4.57 -8.48 0.03
CA ILE A 330 5.92 -7.90 -0.01
C ILE A 330 5.96 -6.59 0.81
N MET A 331 4.99 -5.69 0.57
CA MET A 331 5.01 -4.37 1.20
C MET A 331 4.62 -4.37 2.69
N SER A 332 3.88 -5.37 3.15
CA SER A 332 3.41 -5.51 4.53
C SER A 332 4.42 -6.16 5.49
N GLU A 333 5.58 -6.63 4.99
CA GLU A 333 6.68 -7.06 5.84
C GLU A 333 7.35 -5.84 6.49
N ARG A 334 7.25 -5.76 7.82
CA ARG A 334 7.57 -4.57 8.62
C ARG A 334 8.74 -4.77 9.59
N SER A 335 9.49 -5.85 9.44
CA SER A 335 10.68 -6.11 10.24
C SER A 335 11.62 -4.90 10.20
N GLY A 336 11.90 -4.34 11.39
CA GLY A 336 12.76 -3.18 11.54
C GLY A 336 12.09 -1.80 11.47
N LEU A 337 10.80 -1.71 11.12
CA LEU A 337 10.06 -0.43 11.01
C LEU A 337 9.44 0.07 12.33
N GLY A 338 9.42 -0.77 13.37
CA GLY A 338 8.85 -0.40 14.67
C GLY A 338 7.33 -0.19 14.61
N LYS A 339 6.80 0.64 15.52
CA LYS A 339 5.35 0.86 15.64
C LYS A 339 4.79 1.85 14.61
N THR A 340 5.59 2.85 14.25
CA THR A 340 5.14 4.02 13.47
C THR A 340 5.70 4.06 12.05
N GLY A 341 6.68 3.21 11.72
CA GLY A 341 7.19 3.11 10.36
C GLY A 341 6.29 2.24 9.47
N GLU A 342 6.17 2.63 8.21
CA GLU A 342 5.54 1.85 7.15
C GLU A 342 6.24 2.11 5.81
N THR A 343 6.01 1.22 4.85
CA THR A 343 6.39 1.36 3.46
C THR A 343 5.20 1.00 2.59
N TYR A 344 4.93 1.79 1.57
CA TYR A 344 3.85 1.55 0.63
C TYR A 344 4.24 2.05 -0.77
N LEU A 345 3.53 1.56 -1.79
CA LEU A 345 3.72 1.94 -3.18
C LEU A 345 2.63 2.92 -3.61
N VAL A 346 3.02 3.96 -4.35
CA VAL A 346 2.12 4.98 -4.90
C VAL A 346 2.43 5.15 -6.38
N GLY A 347 1.39 5.21 -7.21
CA GLY A 347 1.51 5.47 -8.64
C GLY A 347 1.70 6.97 -8.94
N PRO A 348 2.08 7.34 -10.18
CA PRO A 348 2.17 8.74 -10.62
C PRO A 348 0.84 9.52 -10.52
N ASP A 349 -0.28 8.80 -10.50
CA ASP A 349 -1.64 9.30 -10.29
C ASP A 349 -1.96 9.63 -8.81
N LYS A 350 -0.98 9.41 -7.92
CA LYS A 350 -1.07 9.54 -6.45
C LYS A 350 -2.00 8.52 -5.80
N LEU A 351 -2.36 7.45 -6.51
CA LEU A 351 -3.18 6.36 -5.97
C LEU A 351 -2.30 5.22 -5.46
N MET A 352 -2.85 4.42 -4.55
CA MET A 352 -2.12 3.33 -3.92
C MET A 352 -1.83 2.21 -4.92
N ARG A 353 -0.69 1.54 -4.74
CA ARG A 353 -0.30 0.29 -5.43
C ARG A 353 0.03 -0.83 -4.45
N SER A 354 0.04 -0.52 -3.16
CA SER A 354 -0.04 -1.45 -2.06
C SER A 354 -0.87 -0.85 -0.94
N ASP A 355 -1.32 -1.66 0.00
CA ASP A 355 -2.07 -1.16 1.15
C ASP A 355 -1.16 -0.52 2.21
N SER A 356 -1.63 0.58 2.81
CA SER A 356 -0.99 1.21 3.97
C SER A 356 -1.28 0.40 5.22
N TYR A 357 -0.26 0.25 6.06
CA TYR A 357 -0.43 -0.35 7.38
C TYR A 357 -1.09 0.62 8.37
N LEU A 358 -0.77 1.92 8.27
CA LEU A 358 -1.25 2.93 9.19
C LEU A 358 -2.68 3.43 8.87
N ASP A 359 -3.13 3.32 7.62
CA ASP A 359 -4.49 3.66 7.20
C ASP A 359 -5.11 2.55 6.32
N PRO A 360 -5.58 1.45 6.95
CA PRO A 360 -6.16 0.32 6.24
C PRO A 360 -7.57 0.59 5.69
N GLU A 361 -8.15 1.77 5.95
CA GLU A 361 -9.50 2.13 5.50
C GLU A 361 -9.47 2.98 4.23
N ASN A 362 -8.63 4.01 4.18
CA ASN A 362 -8.62 4.98 3.08
C ASN A 362 -7.44 4.78 2.12
N HIS A 363 -6.30 4.29 2.61
CA HIS A 363 -5.08 4.09 1.83
C HIS A 363 -4.85 2.62 1.52
N THR A 364 -5.85 1.99 0.90
CA THR A 364 -5.70 0.69 0.24
C THR A 364 -5.71 0.87 -1.28
N VAL A 365 -5.22 -0.11 -2.03
CA VAL A 365 -5.32 -0.14 -3.50
C VAL A 365 -6.77 0.05 -3.90
N ILE A 366 -7.70 -0.72 -3.34
CA ILE A 366 -9.12 -0.63 -3.67
C ILE A 366 -9.73 0.72 -3.25
N ALA A 367 -9.48 1.18 -2.02
CA ALA A 367 -10.11 2.41 -1.51
C ALA A 367 -9.63 3.66 -2.27
N SER A 368 -8.34 3.73 -2.60
CA SER A 368 -7.78 4.87 -3.32
C SER A 368 -8.37 5.02 -4.73
N PHE A 369 -8.57 3.93 -5.46
CA PHE A 369 -9.20 3.96 -6.78
C PHE A 369 -10.71 4.23 -6.71
N ARG A 370 -11.41 3.66 -5.72
CA ARG A 370 -12.86 3.88 -5.56
C ARG A 370 -13.20 5.28 -5.08
N ASN A 371 -12.34 5.88 -4.26
CA ASN A 371 -12.52 7.23 -3.75
C ASN A 371 -11.21 8.04 -3.79
N PRO A 372 -10.78 8.47 -4.99
CA PRO A 372 -9.53 9.22 -5.17
C PRO A 372 -9.47 10.53 -4.36
N ALA A 373 -10.62 11.13 -4.04
CA ALA A 373 -10.65 12.36 -3.26
C ALA A 373 -10.17 12.17 -1.81
N LYS A 374 -10.32 10.97 -1.25
CA LYS A 374 -9.90 10.63 0.12
C LYS A 374 -8.67 9.73 0.18
N GLY A 375 -8.51 8.82 -0.78
CA GLY A 375 -7.44 7.82 -0.74
C GLY A 375 -6.20 8.16 -1.58
N LYS A 376 -6.12 9.37 -2.15
CA LYS A 376 -4.88 9.86 -2.79
C LYS A 376 -3.83 10.18 -1.74
N VAL A 377 -2.60 9.74 -2.00
CA VAL A 377 -1.43 10.12 -1.21
C VAL A 377 -0.75 11.30 -1.88
N ASP A 378 -1.16 12.51 -1.52
CA ASP A 378 -0.53 13.75 -1.98
C ASP A 378 0.29 14.39 -0.86
N THR A 379 1.46 13.82 -0.62
CA THR A 379 2.41 14.27 0.42
C THR A 379 3.74 14.68 -0.20
N ASP A 380 4.52 15.50 0.50
CA ASP A 380 5.88 15.87 0.06
C ASP A 380 6.77 14.64 -0.18
N ALA A 381 6.59 13.60 0.64
CA ALA A 381 7.29 12.33 0.49
C ALA A 381 6.92 11.62 -0.82
N SER A 382 5.61 11.46 -1.10
CA SER A 382 5.14 10.83 -2.34
C SER A 382 5.54 11.61 -3.59
N ASN A 383 5.42 12.95 -3.57
CA ASN A 383 5.82 13.82 -4.68
C ASN A 383 7.34 13.78 -4.91
N SER A 384 8.14 13.69 -3.84
CA SER A 384 9.59 13.53 -3.93
C SER A 384 9.94 12.16 -4.54
N ALA A 385 9.34 11.08 -4.05
CA ALA A 385 9.57 9.73 -4.57
C ALA A 385 9.21 9.61 -6.06
N ILE A 386 8.04 10.11 -6.47
CA ILE A 386 7.58 10.11 -7.88
C ILE A 386 8.53 10.91 -8.78
N SER A 387 9.14 11.98 -8.27
CA SER A 387 10.15 12.76 -9.01
C SER A 387 11.57 12.17 -8.95
N GLY A 388 11.74 10.97 -8.39
CA GLY A 388 13.04 10.31 -8.25
C GLY A 388 13.94 10.91 -7.17
N ARG A 389 13.40 11.77 -6.30
CA ARG A 389 14.13 12.37 -5.18
C ARG A 389 13.98 11.49 -3.93
N GLN A 390 15.10 11.30 -3.23
CA GLN A 390 15.14 10.42 -2.06
C GLN A 390 14.72 11.09 -0.76
N GLU A 391 14.65 12.44 -0.71
CA GLU A 391 14.23 13.19 0.48
C GLU A 391 13.49 14.49 0.13
N PRO A 392 12.45 14.88 0.89
CA PRO A 392 12.10 16.27 1.06
C PRO A 392 13.17 16.94 1.94
N ARG A 393 13.76 18.03 1.43
CA ARG A 393 14.75 18.84 2.16
C ARG A 393 14.15 19.54 3.36
#